data_AF-F9WGD6-F1
#
_entry.id   AF-F9WGD6-F1
#
_cell.length_a   1.000
_cell.length_b   1.000
_cell.length_c   1.000
_cell.angle_alpha   90.00
_cell.angle_beta   90.00
_cell.angle_gamma   90.00
#
_symmetry.space_group_name_H-M   'P 1'
#
loop_
_entity.id
_entity.type
_entity.pdbx_description
1 polymer ?
#
loop_
_entity_poly.entity_id
_entity_poly.type
_entity_poly.pdbx_seq_one_letter_code
_entity_poly.pdbx_strand_id
1 'polypeptide(L)'
;MIIKTTSVWLIMAGFFTLCSGILCASSYYPKALPTEAGGSICSLSRKLKEVAPWTQEQLETLRKTRDAYASKFLDWQLYFHGSPECEVNESILGKILTALVTVNKQLPELHTKAILAGALAARSAGRLDEFITVFARARGDGPTFYEKSSFCFGYKGHPATRADLHDCFPTGSRFEIGETNLAKIPESTVDRGEPNLASVIKNITHSALYGHWYRYAMDSAAGCNLIKGACDGILKSVNLEKPLWWGGGILTLGKNFSGQMGRDEFGPGEIANTKDITANWTASPHTIPHLQRTLDAFQ
;
A
#
# COMPACT_ATOMS: atom_id res chain seq x y z
N MET A 1 73.74 -15.45 -9.74
CA MET A 1 72.92 -14.26 -9.42
C MET A 1 72.15 -14.57 -8.15
N ILE A 2 72.64 -14.08 -7.00
CA ILE A 2 72.14 -14.47 -5.68
C ILE A 2 70.99 -13.52 -5.33
N ILE A 3 69.75 -14.00 -5.47
CA ILE A 3 68.57 -13.28 -5.01
C ILE A 3 68.52 -13.44 -3.49
N LYS A 4 68.78 -12.35 -2.76
CA LYS A 4 68.73 -12.31 -1.30
C LYS A 4 67.32 -12.71 -0.82
N THR A 5 67.27 -13.75 0.01
CA THR A 5 66.07 -14.30 0.68
C THR A 5 65.29 -13.29 1.50
N THR A 6 65.88 -12.12 1.83
CA THR A 6 65.22 -11.02 2.52
C THR A 6 64.27 -10.19 1.65
N SER A 7 64.37 -10.26 0.31
CA SER A 7 63.50 -9.48 -0.58
C SER A 7 62.13 -10.12 -0.82
N VAL A 8 62.02 -11.44 -0.72
CA VAL A 8 60.77 -12.17 -0.98
C VAL A 8 59.77 -12.00 0.17
N TRP A 9 60.27 -11.90 1.41
CA TRP A 9 59.44 -11.67 2.60
C TRP A 9 58.83 -10.26 2.63
N LEU A 10 59.53 -9.23 2.15
CA LEU A 10 58.98 -7.87 2.07
C LEU A 10 57.94 -7.72 0.96
N ILE A 11 58.07 -8.45 -0.15
CA ILE A 11 57.07 -8.46 -1.23
C ILE A 11 55.81 -9.22 -0.79
N MET A 12 55.95 -10.34 -0.06
CA MET A 12 54.81 -11.06 0.52
C MET A 12 54.13 -10.27 1.64
N ALA A 13 54.88 -9.59 2.51
CA ALA A 13 54.31 -8.72 3.54
C ALA A 13 53.61 -7.48 2.95
N GLY A 14 54.14 -6.91 1.85
CA GLY A 14 53.51 -5.82 1.11
C GLY A 14 52.23 -6.23 0.38
N PHE A 15 52.17 -7.46 -0.15
CA PHE A 15 50.94 -7.99 -0.76
C PHE A 15 49.86 -8.31 0.29
N PHE A 16 50.23 -8.74 1.50
CA PHE A 16 49.29 -8.97 2.59
C PHE A 16 48.80 -7.67 3.29
N THR A 17 49.58 -6.58 3.23
CA THR A 17 49.18 -5.27 3.80
C THR A 17 48.44 -4.37 2.81
N LEU A 18 48.53 -4.62 1.50
CA LEU A 18 47.72 -3.92 0.48
C LEU A 18 46.38 -4.62 0.16
N CYS A 19 46.19 -5.87 0.60
CA CYS A 19 44.94 -6.63 0.49
C CYS A 19 44.13 -6.72 1.79
N SER A 20 44.42 -5.89 2.81
CA SER A 20 43.70 -5.88 4.09
C SER A 20 42.74 -4.70 4.29
N GLY A 21 42.54 -3.87 3.26
CA GLY A 21 41.41 -2.94 3.20
C GLY A 21 40.25 -3.57 2.43
N ILE A 22 39.11 -3.76 3.09
CA ILE A 22 37.91 -4.47 2.60
C ILE A 22 38.02 -6.01 2.75
N LEU A 23 38.33 -6.47 3.97
CA LEU A 23 37.60 -7.65 4.45
C LEU A 23 36.11 -7.32 4.33
N CYS A 24 35.41 -8.07 3.48
CA CYS A 24 33.96 -8.06 3.32
C CYS A 24 33.27 -8.05 4.68
N ALA A 25 32.97 -6.87 5.20
CA ALA A 25 31.89 -6.71 6.17
C ALA A 25 30.62 -6.99 5.36
N SER A 26 30.22 -8.26 5.29
CA SER A 26 28.92 -8.63 4.80
C SER A 26 27.91 -7.86 5.65
N SER A 27 27.38 -6.77 5.13
CA SER A 27 26.35 -6.00 5.81
C SER A 27 25.22 -6.95 6.17
N TYR A 28 24.97 -7.11 7.47
CA TYR A 28 23.91 -7.96 8.00
C TYR A 28 22.52 -7.30 7.87
N TYR A 29 22.44 -6.09 7.31
CA TYR A 29 21.19 -5.38 7.16
C TYR A 29 20.34 -5.98 6.03
N PRO A 30 19.00 -6.00 6.18
CA PRO A 30 18.09 -6.40 5.11
C PRO A 30 18.27 -5.52 3.86
N LYS A 31 18.18 -6.14 2.68
CA LYS A 31 18.26 -5.47 1.37
C LYS A 31 17.03 -5.70 0.49
N ALA A 32 15.90 -5.96 1.14
CA ALA A 32 14.58 -6.17 0.53
C ALA A 32 13.50 -5.79 1.54
N LEU A 33 12.34 -5.36 1.05
CA LEU A 33 11.22 -5.06 1.93
C LEU A 33 10.64 -6.36 2.53
N PRO A 34 10.22 -6.35 3.81
CA PRO A 34 9.60 -7.50 4.42
C PRO A 34 8.25 -7.77 3.76
N THR A 35 7.92 -9.05 3.61
CA THR A 35 6.64 -9.52 3.06
C THR A 35 5.42 -8.86 3.73
N GLU A 36 5.46 -8.60 5.03
CA GLU A 36 4.36 -7.99 5.78
C GLU A 36 4.09 -6.55 5.37
N ALA A 37 5.10 -5.81 4.92
CA ALA A 37 4.91 -4.49 4.33
C ALA A 37 4.10 -4.58 3.02
N GLY A 38 4.44 -5.54 2.16
CA GLY A 38 3.68 -5.81 0.94
C GLY A 38 2.24 -6.24 1.22
N GLY A 39 2.04 -7.15 2.18
CA GLY A 39 0.72 -7.60 2.60
C GLY A 39 -0.16 -6.47 3.15
N SER A 40 0.41 -5.55 3.95
CA SER A 40 -0.32 -4.40 4.49
C SER A 40 -0.80 -3.43 3.39
N ILE A 41 0.03 -3.19 2.37
CA ILE A 41 -0.35 -2.37 1.20
C ILE A 41 -1.42 -3.09 0.38
N CYS A 42 -1.33 -4.41 0.22
CA CYS A 42 -2.34 -5.20 -0.47
C CYS A 42 -3.70 -5.13 0.21
N SER A 43 -3.72 -5.22 1.55
CA SER A 43 -4.95 -5.07 2.32
C SER A 43 -5.58 -3.69 2.12
N LEU A 44 -4.75 -2.63 2.12
CA LEU A 44 -5.22 -1.29 1.79
C LEU A 44 -5.76 -1.18 0.37
N SER A 45 -5.03 -1.69 -0.64
CA SER A 45 -5.50 -1.71 -2.03
C SER A 45 -6.84 -2.42 -2.17
N ARG A 46 -7.00 -3.57 -1.49
CA ARG A 46 -8.25 -4.33 -1.49
C ARG A 46 -9.41 -3.50 -0.91
N LYS A 47 -9.21 -2.85 0.24
CA LYS A 47 -10.24 -1.98 0.83
C LYS A 47 -10.57 -0.76 -0.01
N LEU A 48 -9.59 -0.17 -0.69
CA LEU A 48 -9.84 0.92 -1.65
C LEU A 48 -10.73 0.46 -2.82
N LYS A 49 -10.56 -0.77 -3.30
CA LYS A 49 -11.40 -1.36 -4.36
C LYS A 49 -12.83 -1.63 -3.91
N GLU A 50 -13.10 -1.72 -2.61
CA GLU A 50 -14.44 -1.93 -2.05
C GLU A 50 -15.28 -0.64 -1.97
N VAL A 51 -14.66 0.54 -2.06
CA VAL A 51 -15.35 1.84 -1.89
C VAL A 51 -16.46 2.06 -2.92
N ALA A 52 -16.18 1.81 -4.20
CA ALA A 52 -17.15 2.02 -5.27
C ALA A 52 -18.40 1.12 -5.12
N PRO A 53 -18.28 -0.22 -5.02
CA PRO A 53 -19.45 -1.07 -4.83
C PRO A 53 -20.16 -0.80 -3.49
N TRP A 54 -19.42 -0.48 -2.42
CA TRP A 54 -20.03 -0.16 -1.13
C TRP A 54 -20.90 1.10 -1.20
N THR A 55 -20.38 2.20 -1.75
CA THR A 55 -21.14 3.45 -1.88
C THR A 55 -22.36 3.29 -2.78
N GLN A 56 -22.26 2.48 -3.83
CA GLN A 56 -23.39 2.13 -4.69
C GLN A 56 -24.49 1.38 -3.91
N GLU A 57 -24.12 0.40 -3.09
CA GLU A 57 -25.08 -0.35 -2.25
C GLU A 57 -25.77 0.54 -1.19
N GLN A 58 -25.04 1.49 -0.60
CA GLN A 58 -25.62 2.47 0.32
C GLN A 58 -26.66 3.36 -0.38
N LEU A 59 -26.34 3.86 -1.58
CA LEU A 59 -27.26 4.67 -2.37
C LEU A 59 -28.51 3.90 -2.79
N GLU A 60 -28.37 2.63 -3.20
CA GLU A 60 -29.52 1.78 -3.54
C GLU A 60 -30.41 1.50 -2.33
N THR A 61 -29.81 1.31 -1.15
CA THR A 61 -30.56 1.14 0.10
C THR A 61 -31.34 2.41 0.47
N LEU A 62 -30.73 3.59 0.30
CA LEU A 62 -31.38 4.87 0.53
C LEU A 62 -32.54 5.11 -0.46
N ARG A 63 -32.34 4.82 -1.75
CA ARG A 63 -33.39 4.91 -2.78
C ARG A 63 -34.59 4.03 -2.44
N LYS A 64 -34.35 2.75 -2.12
CA LYS A 64 -35.41 1.80 -1.74
C LYS A 64 -36.18 2.27 -0.51
N THR A 65 -35.48 2.75 0.52
CA THR A 65 -36.10 3.29 1.73
C THR A 65 -36.98 4.50 1.41
N ARG A 66 -36.47 5.44 0.61
CA ARG A 66 -37.22 6.61 0.14
C ARG A 66 -38.48 6.21 -0.64
N ASP A 67 -38.36 5.27 -1.58
CA ASP A 67 -39.49 4.79 -2.38
C ASP A 67 -40.55 4.10 -1.52
N ALA A 68 -40.13 3.32 -0.52
CA ALA A 68 -41.05 2.68 0.43
C ALA A 68 -41.83 3.71 1.26
N TYR A 69 -41.18 4.78 1.74
CA TYR A 69 -41.87 5.87 2.45
C TYR A 69 -42.77 6.69 1.53
N ALA A 70 -42.34 6.96 0.29
CA ALA A 70 -43.15 7.68 -0.68
C ALA A 70 -44.43 6.91 -1.05
N SER A 71 -44.32 5.58 -1.20
CA SER A 71 -45.48 4.71 -1.42
C SER A 71 -46.45 4.73 -0.23
N LYS A 72 -45.94 4.52 1.00
CA LYS A 72 -46.75 4.55 2.23
C LYS A 72 -47.39 5.91 2.52
N PHE A 73 -46.77 7.00 2.08
CA PHE A 73 -47.31 8.34 2.28
C PHE A 73 -48.71 8.50 1.67
N LEU A 74 -48.96 7.89 0.50
CA LEU A 74 -50.26 7.92 -0.14
C LEU A 74 -51.32 7.16 0.68
N ASP A 75 -50.96 5.97 1.19
CA ASP A 75 -51.83 5.17 2.05
C ASP A 75 -52.18 5.93 3.34
N TRP A 76 -51.19 6.60 3.93
CA TRP A 76 -51.37 7.43 5.12
C TRP A 76 -52.29 8.63 4.86
N GLN A 77 -52.11 9.34 3.74
CA GLN A 77 -53.03 10.43 3.38
C GLN A 77 -54.48 9.92 3.29
N LEU A 78 -54.73 8.78 2.64
CA LEU A 78 -56.06 8.20 2.53
C LEU A 78 -56.66 7.81 3.88
N TYR A 79 -55.86 7.19 4.75
CA TYR A 79 -56.30 6.75 6.08
C TYR A 79 -56.65 7.92 7.00
N PHE A 80 -55.81 8.97 7.01
CA PHE A 80 -56.00 10.12 7.90
C PHE A 80 -57.15 11.03 7.49
N HIS A 81 -57.49 11.13 6.20
CA HIS A 81 -58.69 11.85 5.76
C HIS A 81 -60.01 11.14 6.14
N GLY A 82 -59.98 9.84 6.45
CA GLY A 82 -61.17 9.03 6.74
C GLY A 82 -61.50 8.84 8.22
N SER A 83 -60.64 9.27 9.15
CA SER A 83 -60.83 9.02 10.59
C SER A 83 -60.93 10.33 11.39
N PRO A 84 -62.08 10.64 12.01
CA PRO A 84 -62.26 11.84 12.83
C PRO A 84 -61.45 11.81 14.14
N GLU A 85 -60.93 10.66 14.56
CA GLU A 85 -60.05 10.52 15.74
C GLU A 85 -58.60 11.01 15.47
N CYS A 86 -58.31 11.40 14.23
CA CYS A 86 -56.99 11.65 13.68
C CYS A 86 -56.72 13.15 13.37
N GLU A 87 -57.38 14.07 14.08
CA GLU A 87 -57.34 15.54 13.88
C GLU A 87 -55.93 16.18 14.04
N VAL A 88 -54.94 15.44 14.53
CA VAL A 88 -53.54 15.90 14.77
C VAL A 88 -52.61 15.69 13.55
N ASN A 89 -53.09 15.09 12.44
CA ASN A 89 -52.21 14.46 11.45
C ASN A 89 -51.73 15.31 10.26
N GLU A 90 -52.34 16.45 9.95
CA GLU A 90 -51.89 17.29 8.82
C GLU A 90 -50.46 17.82 9.02
N SER A 91 -50.11 18.22 10.24
CA SER A 91 -48.76 18.66 10.61
C SER A 91 -47.72 17.55 10.43
N ILE A 92 -48.11 16.30 10.70
CA ILE A 92 -47.23 15.12 10.56
C ILE A 92 -47.03 14.79 9.08
N LEU A 93 -48.10 14.78 8.29
CA LEU A 93 -48.00 14.56 6.83
C LEU A 93 -47.15 15.64 6.15
N GLY A 94 -47.31 16.91 6.56
CA GLY A 94 -46.46 18.00 6.09
C GLY A 94 -44.97 17.79 6.41
N LYS A 95 -44.65 17.29 7.62
CA LYS A 95 -43.28 16.94 8.00
C LYS A 95 -42.72 15.78 7.18
N ILE A 96 -43.51 14.74 6.94
CA ILE A 96 -43.08 13.59 6.11
C ILE A 96 -42.81 14.05 4.67
N LEU A 97 -43.70 14.84 4.09
CA LEU A 97 -43.52 15.39 2.75
C LEU A 97 -42.25 16.25 2.66
N THR A 98 -42.03 17.12 3.65
CA THR A 98 -40.81 17.95 3.73
C THR A 98 -39.54 17.08 3.81
N ALA A 99 -39.58 15.99 4.58
CA ALA A 99 -38.46 15.05 4.65
C ALA A 99 -38.22 14.34 3.31
N LEU A 100 -39.26 13.85 2.63
CA LEU A 100 -39.16 13.20 1.31
C LEU A 100 -38.59 14.16 0.25
N VAL A 101 -39.04 15.42 0.22
CA VAL A 101 -38.50 16.46 -0.68
C VAL A 101 -37.03 16.72 -0.38
N THR A 102 -36.65 16.79 0.89
CA THR A 102 -35.25 16.99 1.31
C THR A 102 -34.37 15.84 0.85
N VAL A 103 -34.80 14.59 1.05
CA VAL A 103 -34.06 13.40 0.58
C VAL A 103 -33.93 13.43 -0.95
N ASN A 104 -34.99 13.76 -1.69
CA ASN A 104 -34.94 13.85 -3.15
C ASN A 104 -33.92 14.89 -3.65
N LYS A 105 -33.73 15.97 -2.91
CA LYS A 105 -32.72 17.00 -3.22
C LYS A 105 -31.30 16.54 -2.90
N GLN A 106 -31.12 15.83 -1.79
CA GLN A 106 -29.79 15.38 -1.32
C GLN A 106 -29.26 14.15 -2.07
N LEU A 107 -30.15 13.30 -2.59
CA LEU A 107 -29.76 12.03 -3.21
C LEU A 107 -28.84 12.20 -4.45
N PRO A 108 -29.07 13.17 -5.36
CA PRO A 108 -28.12 13.48 -6.42
C PRO A 108 -26.74 13.95 -5.90
N GLU A 109 -26.69 14.76 -4.84
CA GLU A 109 -25.43 15.23 -4.26
C GLU A 109 -24.62 14.06 -3.67
N LEU A 110 -25.30 13.14 -2.96
CA LEU A 110 -24.68 11.91 -2.45
C LEU A 110 -24.17 11.02 -3.59
N HIS A 111 -24.90 10.95 -4.70
CA HIS A 111 -24.46 10.19 -5.87
C HIS A 111 -23.17 10.76 -6.48
N THR A 112 -23.06 12.09 -6.60
CA THR A 112 -21.83 12.75 -7.06
C THR A 112 -20.65 12.48 -6.12
N LYS A 113 -20.88 12.55 -4.80
CA LYS A 113 -19.84 12.24 -3.80
C LYS A 113 -19.38 10.78 -3.89
N ALA A 114 -20.32 9.84 -4.02
CA ALA A 114 -20.00 8.40 -4.18
C ALA A 114 -19.14 8.12 -5.41
N ILE A 115 -19.48 8.71 -6.57
CA ILE A 115 -18.68 8.58 -7.80
C ILE A 115 -17.26 9.10 -7.56
N LEU A 116 -17.13 10.28 -6.94
CA LEU A 116 -15.83 10.89 -6.67
C LEU A 116 -14.99 10.03 -5.71
N ALA A 117 -15.59 9.57 -4.62
CA ALA A 117 -14.94 8.69 -3.65
C ALA A 117 -14.46 7.40 -4.30
N GLY A 118 -15.33 6.74 -5.08
CA GLY A 118 -15.00 5.51 -5.81
C GLY A 118 -13.87 5.71 -6.82
N ALA A 119 -13.90 6.81 -7.59
CA ALA A 119 -12.86 7.11 -8.58
C ALA A 119 -11.49 7.41 -7.93
N LEU A 120 -11.49 8.19 -6.84
CA LEU A 120 -10.26 8.49 -6.09
C LEU A 120 -9.71 7.24 -5.42
N ALA A 121 -10.57 6.40 -4.84
CA ALA A 121 -10.16 5.14 -4.23
C ALA A 121 -9.57 4.17 -5.26
N ALA A 122 -10.21 4.01 -6.43
CA ALA A 122 -9.71 3.18 -7.52
C ALA A 122 -8.34 3.66 -8.03
N ARG A 123 -8.16 4.98 -8.19
CA ARG A 123 -6.88 5.58 -8.58
C ARG A 123 -5.78 5.33 -7.53
N SER A 124 -6.13 5.45 -6.26
CA SER A 124 -5.21 5.13 -5.15
C SER A 124 -4.84 3.65 -5.15
N ALA A 125 -5.81 2.75 -5.32
CA ALA A 125 -5.59 1.31 -5.39
C ALA A 125 -4.64 0.95 -6.53
N GLY A 126 -4.88 1.45 -7.75
CA GLY A 126 -4.01 1.19 -8.89
C GLY A 126 -2.55 1.66 -8.70
N ARG A 127 -2.34 2.77 -7.99
CA ARG A 127 -0.99 3.23 -7.63
C ARG A 127 -0.29 2.29 -6.66
N LEU A 128 -1.03 1.69 -5.73
CA LEU A 128 -0.49 0.71 -4.78
C LEU A 128 -0.26 -0.64 -5.45
N ASP A 129 -1.19 -1.07 -6.32
CA ASP A 129 -1.08 -2.30 -7.10
C ASP A 129 0.17 -2.31 -7.98
N GLU A 130 0.48 -1.20 -8.64
CA GLU A 130 1.68 -1.09 -9.46
C GLU A 130 2.95 -1.22 -8.62
N PHE A 131 3.00 -0.51 -7.48
CA PHE A 131 4.13 -0.62 -6.55
C PHE A 131 4.35 -2.09 -6.12
N ILE A 132 3.28 -2.76 -5.69
CA ILE A 132 3.38 -4.16 -5.26
C ILE A 132 3.74 -5.09 -6.42
N THR A 133 3.08 -4.95 -7.58
CA THR A 133 3.29 -5.85 -8.72
C THR A 133 4.72 -5.78 -9.22
N VAL A 134 5.28 -4.57 -9.37
CA VAL A 134 6.67 -4.38 -9.80
C VAL A 134 7.65 -5.03 -8.83
N PHE A 135 7.49 -4.78 -7.52
CA PHE A 135 8.41 -5.29 -6.51
C PHE A 135 8.29 -6.80 -6.30
N ALA A 136 7.07 -7.32 -6.31
CA ALA A 136 6.84 -8.74 -6.11
C ALA A 136 7.28 -9.59 -7.32
N ARG A 137 7.25 -9.01 -8.53
CA ARG A 137 7.83 -9.62 -9.74
C ARG A 137 9.35 -9.51 -9.81
N ALA A 138 9.95 -8.52 -9.15
CA ALA A 138 11.39 -8.35 -9.05
C ALA A 138 12.00 -9.40 -8.09
N ARG A 139 12.02 -10.65 -8.57
CA ARG A 139 12.63 -11.80 -7.91
C ARG A 139 13.51 -12.56 -8.90
N GLY A 140 14.62 -13.09 -8.43
CA GLY A 140 15.46 -14.02 -9.15
C GLY A 140 14.99 -15.45 -8.93
N ASP A 141 15.18 -16.30 -9.92
CA ASP A 141 15.04 -17.74 -9.79
C ASP A 141 16.37 -18.28 -9.25
N GLY A 142 16.52 -18.28 -7.91
CA GLY A 142 17.70 -18.87 -7.29
C GLY A 142 17.87 -20.32 -7.78
N PRO A 143 18.98 -20.68 -8.44
CA PRO A 143 19.07 -21.93 -9.19
C PRO A 143 19.21 -23.17 -8.29
N THR A 144 19.46 -23.00 -6.99
CA THR A 144 19.60 -24.11 -6.02
C THR A 144 19.14 -23.71 -4.61
N PHE A 145 18.94 -24.70 -3.72
CA PHE A 145 18.66 -24.47 -2.29
C PHE A 145 19.82 -23.76 -1.55
N TYR A 146 21.04 -23.79 -2.11
CA TYR A 146 22.23 -23.14 -1.54
C TYR A 146 22.43 -21.70 -2.02
N GLU A 147 21.84 -21.34 -3.17
CA GLU A 147 21.91 -19.97 -3.71
C GLU A 147 20.71 -19.15 -3.25
N LYS A 148 20.97 -18.15 -2.39
CA LYS A 148 19.95 -17.19 -1.96
C LYS A 148 19.44 -16.42 -3.18
N SER A 149 18.14 -16.51 -3.45
CA SER A 149 17.49 -15.73 -4.50
C SER A 149 17.56 -14.24 -4.22
N SER A 150 17.75 -13.42 -5.26
CA SER A 150 17.53 -11.97 -5.17
C SER A 150 16.03 -11.66 -5.17
N PHE A 151 15.56 -10.69 -4.41
CA PHE A 151 14.14 -10.30 -4.40
C PHE A 151 13.93 -8.92 -3.79
N CYS A 152 12.80 -8.29 -4.10
CA CYS A 152 12.40 -6.99 -3.54
C CYS A 152 11.36 -7.07 -2.42
N PHE A 153 10.56 -8.13 -2.38
CA PHE A 153 9.77 -8.52 -1.22
C PHE A 153 10.15 -9.93 -0.78
N GLY A 154 10.32 -10.15 0.51
CA GLY A 154 10.58 -11.49 1.01
C GLY A 154 10.81 -11.59 2.51
N TYR A 155 11.13 -12.81 2.92
CA TYR A 155 11.40 -13.17 4.30
C TYR A 155 12.29 -14.40 4.36
N LYS A 156 13.27 -14.42 5.28
CA LYS A 156 14.14 -15.57 5.52
C LYS A 156 14.91 -16.03 4.28
N GLY A 157 15.30 -15.09 3.41
CA GLY A 157 16.02 -15.41 2.18
C GLY A 157 15.13 -15.98 1.06
N HIS A 158 13.81 -15.93 1.22
CA HIS A 158 12.85 -16.36 0.21
C HIS A 158 12.00 -15.19 -0.30
N PRO A 159 11.68 -15.14 -1.60
CA PRO A 159 10.81 -14.13 -2.16
C PRO A 159 9.38 -14.31 -1.61
N ALA A 160 8.66 -13.20 -1.49
CA ALA A 160 7.24 -13.22 -1.20
C ALA A 160 6.50 -14.02 -2.28
N THR A 161 5.55 -14.83 -1.82
CA THR A 161 4.68 -15.63 -2.66
C THR A 161 3.35 -14.92 -2.88
N ARG A 162 2.57 -15.44 -3.81
CA ARG A 162 1.18 -15.02 -4.02
C ARG A 162 0.35 -15.14 -2.72
N ALA A 163 0.55 -16.21 -1.95
CA ALA A 163 -0.18 -16.41 -0.70
C ALA A 163 0.10 -15.32 0.33
N ASP A 164 1.32 -14.79 0.34
CA ASP A 164 1.68 -13.70 1.23
C ASP A 164 1.08 -12.34 0.80
N LEU A 165 0.80 -12.19 -0.50
CA LEU A 165 0.23 -10.99 -1.11
C LEU A 165 -1.20 -11.25 -1.60
N HIS A 166 -1.93 -12.13 -0.92
CA HIS A 166 -3.22 -12.67 -1.36
C HIS A 166 -4.27 -11.60 -1.67
N ASP A 167 -4.32 -10.52 -0.89
CA ASP A 167 -5.27 -9.43 -1.07
C ASP A 167 -5.04 -8.66 -2.39
N CYS A 168 -3.80 -8.64 -2.89
CA CYS A 168 -3.49 -8.15 -4.23
C CYS A 168 -3.69 -9.22 -5.30
N PHE A 169 -3.35 -10.48 -5.02
CA PHE A 169 -3.31 -11.56 -6.01
C PHE A 169 -4.12 -12.78 -5.54
N PRO A 170 -5.47 -12.72 -5.58
CA PRO A 170 -6.31 -13.77 -5.01
C PRO A 170 -6.24 -15.09 -5.79
N THR A 171 -5.95 -15.04 -7.09
CA THR A 171 -5.96 -16.21 -7.98
C THR A 171 -4.58 -16.54 -8.55
N GLY A 172 -4.39 -17.75 -9.04
CA GLY A 172 -3.14 -18.19 -9.69
C GLY A 172 -2.25 -19.06 -8.80
N SER A 173 -1.17 -19.56 -9.40
CA SER A 173 -0.18 -20.40 -8.72
C SER A 173 0.77 -19.60 -7.81
N ARG A 174 1.63 -20.29 -7.05
CA ARG A 174 2.44 -19.73 -5.94
C ARG A 174 3.21 -18.46 -6.30
N PHE A 175 3.73 -18.35 -7.51
CA PHE A 175 4.53 -17.20 -7.96
C PHE A 175 3.92 -16.48 -9.15
N GLU A 176 2.64 -16.73 -9.43
CA GLU A 176 1.91 -16.15 -10.55
C GLU A 176 1.42 -14.75 -10.19
N ILE A 177 2.38 -13.83 -10.06
CA ILE A 177 2.16 -12.45 -9.65
C ILE A 177 2.18 -11.58 -10.90
N GLY A 178 1.06 -10.93 -11.19
CA GLY A 178 0.92 -10.09 -12.37
C GLY A 178 -0.52 -9.63 -12.58
N GLU A 179 -0.73 -8.84 -13.64
CA GLU A 179 -2.00 -8.20 -13.96
C GLU A 179 -3.17 -9.20 -14.09
N THR A 180 -2.92 -10.38 -14.64
CA THR A 180 -3.94 -11.43 -14.84
C THR A 180 -4.55 -11.93 -13.53
N ASN A 181 -3.77 -11.89 -12.44
CA ASN A 181 -4.15 -12.36 -11.12
C ASN A 181 -4.45 -11.22 -10.14
N LEU A 182 -4.30 -9.96 -10.57
CA LEU A 182 -4.52 -8.81 -9.72
C LEU A 182 -6.01 -8.72 -9.33
N ALA A 183 -6.27 -8.46 -8.06
CA ALA A 183 -7.61 -8.31 -7.52
C ALA A 183 -8.35 -7.20 -8.26
N LYS A 184 -9.51 -7.53 -8.83
CA LYS A 184 -10.37 -6.57 -9.51
C LYS A 184 -11.24 -5.83 -8.50
N ILE A 185 -11.78 -4.68 -8.92
CA ILE A 185 -12.91 -4.05 -8.23
C ILE A 185 -14.06 -5.07 -8.25
N PRO A 186 -14.60 -5.48 -7.09
CA PRO A 186 -15.65 -6.47 -7.06
C PRO A 186 -16.97 -5.88 -7.59
N GLU A 187 -17.82 -6.74 -8.17
CA GLU A 187 -19.13 -6.33 -8.68
C GLU A 187 -20.11 -5.97 -7.56
N SER A 188 -19.93 -6.56 -6.38
CA SER A 188 -20.69 -6.30 -5.16
C SER A 188 -19.81 -6.46 -3.91
N THR A 189 -20.25 -5.92 -2.77
CA THR A 189 -19.56 -6.16 -1.51
C THR A 189 -19.95 -7.54 -0.96
N VAL A 190 -18.94 -8.32 -0.57
CA VAL A 190 -19.16 -9.62 0.12
C VAL A 190 -19.43 -9.38 1.61
N ASP A 191 -18.88 -8.29 2.15
CA ASP A 191 -19.06 -7.82 3.52
C ASP A 191 -19.81 -6.48 3.47
N ARG A 192 -20.95 -6.40 4.18
CA ARG A 192 -21.77 -5.18 4.26
C ARG A 192 -21.13 -4.09 5.13
N GLY A 193 -20.03 -4.42 5.82
CA GLY A 193 -19.27 -3.48 6.62
C GLY A 193 -18.68 -2.34 5.79
N GLU A 194 -18.53 -1.17 6.41
CA GLU A 194 -17.76 -0.07 5.84
C GLU A 194 -16.32 -0.53 5.53
N PRO A 195 -15.71 -0.08 4.41
CA PRO A 195 -14.32 -0.40 4.08
C PRO A 195 -13.27 -0.05 5.16
N ASN A 196 -13.61 0.75 6.18
CA ASN A 196 -12.76 1.09 7.33
C ASN A 196 -11.38 1.67 6.92
N LEU A 197 -11.36 2.53 5.89
CA LEU A 197 -10.13 3.03 5.25
C LEU A 197 -9.16 3.66 6.25
N ALA A 198 -9.65 4.44 7.21
CA ALA A 198 -8.80 5.09 8.22
C ALA A 198 -8.03 4.09 9.10
N SER A 199 -8.64 2.94 9.41
CA SER A 199 -8.00 1.87 10.18
C SER A 199 -6.91 1.18 9.35
N VAL A 200 -7.25 0.78 8.12
CA VAL A 200 -6.31 0.04 7.25
C VAL A 200 -5.13 0.92 6.82
N ILE A 201 -5.34 2.22 6.64
CA ILE A 201 -4.26 3.19 6.40
C ILE A 201 -3.27 3.26 7.56
N LYS A 202 -3.71 3.10 8.83
CA LYS A 202 -2.78 3.09 9.98
C LYS A 202 -1.87 1.86 9.97
N ASN A 203 -2.31 0.75 9.41
CA ASN A 203 -1.55 -0.50 9.38
C ASN A 203 -0.34 -0.45 8.44
N ILE A 204 -0.30 0.50 7.50
CA ILE A 204 0.86 0.70 6.62
C ILE A 204 1.90 1.68 7.20
N THR A 205 1.77 2.12 8.45
CA THR A 205 2.77 2.99 9.09
C THR A 205 4.06 2.24 9.38
N HIS A 206 5.20 2.95 9.37
CA HIS A 206 6.49 2.36 9.77
C HIS A 206 6.42 1.75 11.18
N SER A 207 5.70 2.41 12.11
CA SER A 207 5.50 1.93 13.49
C SER A 207 4.67 0.65 13.57
N ALA A 208 3.61 0.51 12.78
CA ALA A 208 2.82 -0.72 12.73
C ALA A 208 3.64 -1.92 12.25
N LEU A 209 4.65 -1.66 11.40
CA LEU A 209 5.53 -2.67 10.82
C LEU A 209 6.88 -2.81 11.57
N TYR A 210 7.04 -2.17 12.74
CA TYR A 210 8.34 -2.07 13.44
C TYR A 210 9.04 -3.42 13.66
N GLY A 211 8.29 -4.46 14.02
CA GLY A 211 8.83 -5.81 14.27
C GLY A 211 9.38 -6.51 13.01
N HIS A 212 9.12 -5.97 11.82
CA HIS A 212 9.45 -6.58 10.54
C HIS A 212 10.68 -5.95 9.87
N TRP A 213 11.05 -4.71 10.21
CA TRP A 213 12.13 -3.98 9.51
C TRP A 213 13.54 -4.47 9.82
N TYR A 214 13.84 -4.82 11.07
CA TYR A 214 15.21 -5.03 11.54
C TYR A 214 15.55 -6.50 11.77
N ARG A 215 15.31 -7.34 10.76
CA ARG A 215 15.56 -8.79 10.76
C ARG A 215 16.97 -9.11 10.23
N TYR A 216 17.97 -8.93 11.08
CA TYR A 216 19.38 -9.10 10.72
C TYR A 216 19.72 -10.47 10.10
N ALA A 217 20.68 -10.48 9.17
CA ALA A 217 21.30 -11.63 8.50
C ALA A 217 20.43 -12.48 7.55
N MET A 218 19.10 -12.37 7.62
CA MET A 218 18.20 -13.21 6.82
C MET A 218 18.11 -12.76 5.35
N ASP A 219 17.96 -11.46 5.11
CA ASP A 219 17.70 -10.90 3.79
C ASP A 219 18.85 -10.02 3.25
N SER A 220 20.06 -10.19 3.80
CA SER A 220 21.26 -9.45 3.41
C SER A 220 21.78 -9.77 2.00
N ALA A 221 21.32 -10.89 1.44
CA ALA A 221 21.65 -11.34 0.09
C ALA A 221 20.57 -11.00 -0.95
N ALA A 222 19.42 -10.45 -0.55
CA ALA A 222 18.29 -10.23 -1.44
C ALA A 222 18.58 -9.20 -2.55
N GLY A 223 19.39 -8.18 -2.25
CA GLY A 223 19.97 -7.29 -3.25
C GLY A 223 18.95 -6.58 -4.15
N CYS A 224 17.85 -6.07 -3.59
CA CYS A 224 16.83 -5.37 -4.37
C CYS A 224 17.34 -4.04 -4.93
N ASN A 225 17.55 -3.98 -6.24
CA ASN A 225 17.97 -2.74 -6.90
C ASN A 225 16.87 -1.65 -6.92
N LEU A 226 15.59 -2.04 -6.80
CA LEU A 226 14.46 -1.09 -6.82
C LEU A 226 14.37 -0.20 -5.57
N ILE A 227 15.10 -0.53 -4.51
CA ILE A 227 15.23 0.30 -3.30
C ILE A 227 16.58 0.99 -3.21
N LYS A 228 17.43 0.94 -4.23
CA LYS A 228 18.79 1.49 -4.18
C LYS A 228 18.90 2.74 -5.04
N GLY A 229 19.08 3.89 -4.39
CA GLY A 229 19.27 5.17 -5.07
C GLY A 229 20.70 5.40 -5.54
N ALA A 230 21.68 4.83 -4.83
CA ALA A 230 23.07 4.82 -5.28
C ALA A 230 23.26 4.03 -6.60
N CYS A 231 24.41 4.22 -7.25
CA CYS A 231 24.80 3.49 -8.45
C CYS A 231 24.76 1.97 -8.23
N ASP A 232 24.69 1.21 -9.32
CA ASP A 232 24.36 -0.22 -9.35
C ASP A 232 23.04 -0.53 -8.63
N GLY A 233 22.09 0.39 -8.71
CA GLY A 233 20.74 0.30 -8.15
C GLY A 233 19.69 0.45 -9.23
N ILE A 234 18.77 1.40 -9.05
CA ILE A 234 17.80 1.78 -10.11
C ILE A 234 18.53 2.22 -11.37
N LEU A 235 19.61 2.99 -11.21
CA LEU A 235 20.52 3.38 -12.28
C LEU A 235 21.83 2.63 -12.14
N LYS A 236 22.35 2.13 -13.27
CA LYS A 236 23.55 1.28 -13.28
C LYS A 236 24.81 2.07 -12.91
N SER A 237 25.11 3.14 -13.63
CA SER A 237 26.42 3.79 -13.53
C SER A 237 26.46 5.09 -12.72
N VAL A 238 25.30 5.59 -12.30
CA VAL A 238 25.17 6.88 -11.60
C VAL A 238 24.16 6.75 -10.47
N ASN A 239 24.26 7.64 -9.48
CA ASN A 239 23.23 7.80 -8.46
C ASN A 239 22.00 8.48 -9.06
N LEU A 240 20.87 8.43 -8.35
CA LEU A 240 19.74 9.26 -8.71
C LEU A 240 20.11 10.75 -8.59
N GLU A 241 19.55 11.58 -9.46
CA GLU A 241 19.71 13.04 -9.37
C GLU A 241 18.85 13.60 -8.21
N LYS A 242 17.69 13.00 -7.98
CA LYS A 242 16.69 13.41 -6.98
C LYS A 242 16.15 12.20 -6.22
N PRO A 243 15.58 12.40 -5.02
CA PRO A 243 14.85 11.35 -4.33
C PRO A 243 13.74 10.75 -5.20
N LEU A 244 13.49 9.46 -5.03
CA LEU A 244 12.46 8.71 -5.74
C LEU A 244 11.49 8.09 -4.73
N TRP A 245 10.20 8.06 -5.02
CA TRP A 245 9.21 7.48 -4.11
C TRP A 245 8.24 6.53 -4.82
N TRP A 246 7.84 5.50 -4.09
CA TRP A 246 6.87 4.49 -4.47
C TRP A 246 5.58 4.63 -3.67
N GLY A 247 4.47 4.15 -4.22
CA GLY A 247 3.16 4.20 -3.55
C GLY A 247 2.72 5.63 -3.18
N GLY A 248 3.19 6.65 -3.89
CA GLY A 248 2.87 8.06 -3.61
C GLY A 248 3.62 8.68 -2.42
N GLY A 249 4.62 8.00 -1.86
CA GLY A 249 5.37 8.47 -0.69
C GLY A 249 5.43 7.44 0.44
N ILE A 250 4.77 6.28 0.30
CA ILE A 250 4.83 5.19 1.28
C ILE A 250 6.27 4.75 1.51
N LEU A 251 7.04 4.62 0.42
CA LEU A 251 8.48 4.40 0.46
C LEU A 251 9.15 5.53 -0.30
N THR A 252 10.03 6.29 0.36
CA THR A 252 10.85 7.34 -0.26
C THR A 252 12.33 6.97 -0.14
N LEU A 253 13.04 7.04 -1.25
CA LEU A 253 14.46 6.70 -1.37
C LEU A 253 15.26 7.99 -1.56
N GLY A 254 16.25 8.17 -0.70
CA GLY A 254 17.29 9.17 -0.89
C GLY A 254 18.11 8.89 -2.14
N LYS A 255 18.61 9.95 -2.76
CA LYS A 255 19.27 9.85 -4.07
C LYS A 255 20.57 9.03 -4.06
N ASN A 256 21.17 8.85 -2.89
CA ASN A 256 22.38 8.07 -2.64
C ASN A 256 22.12 6.90 -1.66
N PHE A 257 20.86 6.53 -1.42
CA PHE A 257 20.54 5.46 -0.48
C PHE A 257 21.13 4.12 -0.97
N SER A 258 21.79 3.42 -0.05
CA SER A 258 22.62 2.24 -0.33
C SER A 258 21.80 0.98 -0.70
N GLY A 259 20.50 1.01 -0.44
CA GLY A 259 19.61 -0.17 -0.49
C GLY A 259 19.69 -1.05 0.76
N GLN A 260 20.41 -0.62 1.81
CA GLN A 260 20.53 -1.35 3.08
C GLN A 260 19.61 -0.71 4.13
N MET A 261 18.74 -1.53 4.73
CA MET A 261 17.80 -1.05 5.75
C MET A 261 18.42 -1.08 7.15
N GLY A 262 19.51 -0.31 7.33
CA GLY A 262 20.12 -0.07 8.64
C GLY A 262 19.27 0.87 9.49
N ARG A 263 19.41 0.82 10.83
CA ARG A 263 18.60 1.66 11.74
C ARG A 263 18.79 3.16 11.52
N ASP A 264 20.00 3.57 11.13
CA ASP A 264 20.33 4.97 10.89
C ASP A 264 20.03 5.42 9.44
N GLU A 265 19.88 4.45 8.53
CA GLU A 265 19.67 4.70 7.09
C GLU A 265 18.21 4.50 6.67
N PHE A 266 17.43 3.68 7.39
CA PHE A 266 16.04 3.38 7.11
C PHE A 266 15.16 3.57 8.35
N GLY A 267 14.15 4.44 8.22
CA GLY A 267 13.28 4.77 9.33
C GLY A 267 11.96 5.45 8.94
N PRO A 268 11.20 5.95 9.91
CA PRO A 268 9.94 6.64 9.66
C PRO A 268 10.16 8.00 9.01
N GLY A 269 9.30 8.41 8.07
CA GLY A 269 9.28 9.77 7.53
C GLY A 269 8.53 9.92 6.21
N GLU A 270 8.19 11.15 5.84
CA GLU A 270 7.56 11.49 4.56
C GLU A 270 8.62 11.98 3.55
N ILE A 271 8.20 12.30 2.32
CA ILE A 271 9.08 12.71 1.22
C ILE A 271 10.04 13.86 1.62
N ALA A 272 9.53 14.85 2.37
CA ALA A 272 10.31 16.02 2.79
C ALA A 272 11.37 15.68 3.87
N ASN A 273 11.25 14.55 4.56
CA ASN A 273 12.18 14.13 5.61
C ASN A 273 13.37 13.34 5.07
N THR A 274 13.29 12.87 3.81
CA THR A 274 14.30 11.98 3.24
C THR A 274 15.58 12.71 2.89
N LYS A 275 16.69 12.26 3.51
CA LYS A 275 18.05 12.73 3.21
C LYS A 275 18.64 11.94 2.06
N ASP A 276 19.72 12.45 1.48
CA ASP A 276 20.39 11.81 0.34
C ASP A 276 20.75 10.34 0.59
N ILE A 277 21.22 10.00 1.79
CA ILE A 277 21.71 8.65 2.14
C ILE A 277 20.67 7.78 2.85
N THR A 278 19.45 8.27 3.08
CA THR A 278 18.43 7.55 3.86
C THR A 278 17.28 7.10 2.97
N ALA A 279 16.51 6.11 3.41
CA ALA A 279 15.17 5.84 2.92
C ALA A 279 14.17 5.94 4.06
N ASN A 280 12.96 6.38 3.74
CA ASN A 280 11.90 6.53 4.70
C ASN A 280 10.68 5.71 4.29
N TRP A 281 10.11 5.03 5.26
CA TRP A 281 8.75 4.51 5.16
C TRP A 281 7.80 5.46 5.88
N THR A 282 6.63 5.71 5.30
CA THR A 282 5.68 6.70 5.82
C THR A 282 5.36 6.49 7.30
N ALA A 283 5.43 7.59 8.06
CA ALA A 283 5.01 7.63 9.46
C ALA A 283 3.53 8.01 9.56
N SER A 284 3.05 8.77 8.58
CA SER A 284 1.72 9.38 8.54
C SER A 284 1.10 9.21 7.15
N PRO A 285 0.68 8.00 6.78
CA PRO A 285 0.17 7.69 5.44
C PRO A 285 -1.11 8.47 5.08
N HIS A 286 -1.84 8.98 6.06
CA HIS A 286 -2.95 9.91 5.81
C HIS A 286 -2.47 11.20 5.11
N THR A 287 -1.25 11.67 5.37
CA THR A 287 -0.69 12.87 4.70
C THR A 287 -0.30 12.64 3.23
N ILE A 288 -0.29 11.39 2.77
CA ILE A 288 0.03 11.07 1.37
C ILE A 288 -1.11 11.59 0.47
N PRO A 289 -0.83 12.46 -0.52
CA PRO A 289 -1.88 13.24 -1.19
C PRO A 289 -3.01 12.43 -1.81
N HIS A 290 -2.72 11.25 -2.39
CA HIS A 290 -3.77 10.44 -2.99
C HIS A 290 -4.61 9.69 -1.93
N LEU A 291 -4.00 9.26 -0.82
CA LEU A 291 -4.73 8.65 0.29
C LEU A 291 -5.57 9.68 1.05
N GLN A 292 -5.02 10.87 1.31
CA GLN A 292 -5.77 11.97 1.95
C GLN A 292 -7.02 12.32 1.14
N ARG A 293 -6.86 12.56 -0.16
CA ARG A 293 -8.00 12.90 -1.04
C ARG A 293 -9.04 11.80 -1.10
N THR A 294 -8.62 10.53 -1.07
CA THR A 294 -9.57 9.42 -1.00
C THR A 294 -10.32 9.42 0.33
N LEU A 295 -9.63 9.62 1.46
CA LEU A 295 -10.26 9.70 2.78
C LEU A 295 -11.26 10.87 2.86
N ASP A 296 -10.84 12.06 2.42
CA ASP A 296 -11.68 13.27 2.45
C ASP A 296 -12.93 13.12 1.58
N ALA A 297 -12.83 12.41 0.45
CA ALA A 297 -13.98 12.19 -0.43
C ALA A 297 -14.92 11.09 0.10
N PHE A 298 -14.40 10.17 0.89
CA PHE A 298 -15.16 9.05 1.44
C PHE A 298 -15.93 9.44 2.72
N GLN A 299 -15.40 10.37 3.52
CA GLN A 299 -16.00 10.92 4.75
C GLN A 299 -17.12 11.93 4.46
#